data_AF-A0AAD7ITG8-F1
#
_entry.id   AF-A0AAD7ITG8-F1
#
_cell.length_a   1.000
_cell.length_b   1.000
_cell.length_c   1.000
_cell.angle_alpha   90.00
_cell.angle_beta   90.00
_cell.angle_gamma   90.00
#
_symmetry.space_group_name_H-M   'P 1'
#
loop_
_entity.id
_entity.type
_entity.pdbx_description
1 polymer ?
#
loop_
_entity_poly.entity_id
_entity_poly.type
_entity_poly.pdbx_seq_one_letter_code
_entity_poly.pdbx_strand_id
1 'polypeptide(L)'
;MNYYLRAIKPSGKQNLAVATVDARCEASSGTFNPDLDGASNAEESEMLVRDSEAWQSWTLGNMSLGVGEWFLPTPWINEPTGLQFLLSAALSVVVESSTPEIIHEAGPEGCHVDDIAKKNGIESTKIARVLRDNIIFGRSPNVFTHDRVSALLDFQETLGVQLPEDKYQGAEGYSALIQLNTDETFKAAAYIQDVLLDQRQVPPESEDEFNTPVGHSGHISAFVRGTKSRKIKYGSSGLGWRWMCLTGFHLRARYWKIRFEWSLLPEKAIIVDVGGGIGSTSLEIACADPRLRFVVQDRAAVVHRGEKVLTVSDLFH
;
A
#
# COMPACT_ATOMS: atom_id res chain seq x y z
N MET A 1 -17.29 -10.18 6.79
CA MET A 1 -16.51 -11.12 5.95
C MET A 1 -15.81 -12.21 6.76
N ASN A 2 -15.06 -11.89 7.82
CA ASN A 2 -14.29 -12.89 8.61
C ASN A 2 -15.10 -13.98 9.36
N TYR A 3 -16.38 -13.75 9.68
CA TYR A 3 -17.22 -14.78 10.31
C TYR A 3 -17.65 -15.91 9.34
N TYR A 4 -17.66 -15.65 8.02
CA TYR A 4 -18.12 -16.61 7.01
C TYR A 4 -16.99 -17.49 6.45
N LEU A 5 -15.74 -17.05 6.55
CA LEU A 5 -14.57 -17.84 6.12
C LEU A 5 -14.33 -19.09 6.99
N ARG A 6 -14.88 -19.13 8.21
CA ARG A 6 -14.78 -20.30 9.10
C ARG A 6 -15.71 -21.47 8.74
N ALA A 7 -16.64 -21.28 7.80
CA ALA A 7 -17.62 -22.30 7.40
C ALA A 7 -17.24 -23.05 6.11
N ILE A 8 -16.21 -22.61 5.40
CA ILE A 8 -15.75 -23.24 4.16
C ILE A 8 -14.72 -24.30 4.54
N LYS A 9 -15.04 -25.59 4.36
CA LYS A 9 -14.02 -26.65 4.46
C LYS A 9 -12.97 -26.37 3.39
N PRO A 10 -11.68 -26.30 3.74
CA PRO A 10 -10.68 -25.98 2.76
C PRO A 10 -10.66 -27.03 1.65
N SER A 11 -10.58 -26.58 0.40
CA SER A 11 -10.51 -27.49 -0.74
C SER A 11 -9.21 -28.31 -0.66
N GLY A 12 -9.17 -29.49 -1.31
CA GLY A 12 -7.93 -30.29 -1.37
C GLY A 12 -6.73 -29.50 -1.91
N LYS A 13 -6.97 -28.49 -2.77
CA LYS A 13 -5.94 -27.57 -3.27
C LYS A 13 -5.45 -26.57 -2.22
N GLN A 14 -6.31 -26.14 -1.30
CA GLN A 14 -5.91 -25.27 -0.19
C GLN A 14 -5.05 -26.01 0.81
N ASN A 15 -5.43 -27.24 1.17
CA ASN A 15 -4.63 -28.08 2.06
C ASN A 15 -3.26 -28.38 1.45
N LEU A 16 -3.20 -28.61 0.13
CA LEU A 16 -1.93 -28.80 -0.57
C LEU A 16 -1.09 -27.51 -0.57
N ALA A 17 -1.70 -26.36 -0.87
CA ALA A 17 -1.00 -25.07 -0.85
C ALA A 17 -0.40 -24.76 0.53
N VAL A 18 -1.20 -24.93 1.60
CA VAL A 18 -0.75 -24.74 2.98
C VAL A 18 0.37 -25.71 3.31
N ALA A 19 0.21 -27.01 3.01
CA ALA A 19 1.25 -28.01 3.27
C ALA A 19 2.57 -27.71 2.53
N THR A 20 2.50 -27.19 1.29
CA THR A 20 3.69 -26.75 0.56
C THR A 20 4.35 -25.56 1.25
N VAL A 21 3.58 -24.54 1.64
CA VAL A 21 4.12 -23.36 2.35
C VAL A 21 4.78 -23.79 3.67
N ASP A 22 4.10 -24.62 4.47
CA ASP A 22 4.63 -25.14 5.75
C ASP A 22 5.94 -25.91 5.54
N ALA A 23 6.00 -26.79 4.55
CA ALA A 23 7.21 -27.55 4.23
C ALA A 23 8.38 -26.65 3.83
N ARG A 24 8.13 -25.56 3.09
CA ARG A 24 9.18 -24.57 2.73
C ARG A 24 9.65 -23.79 3.97
N CYS A 25 8.76 -23.44 4.88
CA CYS A 25 9.10 -22.80 6.15
C CYS A 25 9.97 -23.72 7.04
N GLU A 26 9.59 -24.99 7.17
CA GLU A 26 10.33 -26.00 7.94
C GLU A 26 11.73 -26.26 7.37
N ALA A 27 11.83 -26.42 6.04
CA ALA A 27 13.10 -26.62 5.35
C ALA A 27 14.10 -25.46 5.54
N SER A 28 13.58 -24.28 5.90
CA SER A 28 14.35 -23.06 6.13
C SER A 28 14.75 -22.87 7.60
N SER A 29 14.69 -23.93 8.42
CA SER A 29 15.02 -23.91 9.86
C SER A 29 14.12 -22.99 10.71
N GLY A 30 12.89 -22.70 10.26
CA GLY A 30 11.94 -21.85 11.00
C GLY A 30 12.24 -20.35 10.96
N THR A 31 13.22 -19.90 10.15
CA THR A 31 13.50 -18.46 9.92
C THR A 31 12.34 -17.73 9.23
N PHE A 32 11.42 -18.46 8.59
CA PHE A 32 10.29 -17.92 7.83
C PHE A 32 8.92 -18.16 8.47
N ASN A 33 8.84 -18.19 9.80
CA ASN A 33 7.54 -18.17 10.47
C ASN A 33 7.17 -16.72 10.75
N PRO A 34 6.33 -16.06 9.92
CA PRO A 34 5.93 -14.69 10.17
C PRO A 34 5.11 -14.65 11.46
N ASP A 35 5.64 -13.99 12.48
CA ASP A 35 4.84 -13.63 13.65
C ASP A 35 3.72 -12.69 13.18
N LEU A 36 2.48 -13.16 13.31
CA LEU A 36 1.28 -12.41 12.92
C LEU A 36 0.92 -11.38 13.98
N ASP A 37 1.24 -11.65 15.24
CA ASP A 37 0.82 -10.85 16.39
C ASP A 37 1.88 -9.79 16.77
N GLY A 38 3.12 -9.94 16.30
CA GLY A 38 4.20 -8.98 16.46
C GLY A 38 4.27 -7.93 15.35
N ALA A 39 4.71 -6.72 15.69
CA ALA A 39 4.95 -5.62 14.74
C ALA A 39 6.22 -5.80 13.86
N SER A 40 6.73 -7.03 13.72
CA SER A 40 8.03 -7.28 13.09
C SER A 40 7.94 -7.25 11.57
N ASN A 41 8.56 -6.21 10.98
CA ASN A 41 8.72 -6.06 9.52
C ASN A 41 10.12 -6.49 9.05
N ALA A 42 10.83 -7.32 9.83
CA ALA A 42 12.22 -7.70 9.53
C ALA A 42 12.30 -8.39 8.16
N GLU A 43 13.27 -7.99 7.33
CA GLU A 43 13.44 -8.51 5.97
C GLU A 43 13.52 -10.05 5.94
N GLU A 44 14.14 -10.65 6.96
CA GLU A 44 14.24 -12.10 7.15
C GLU A 44 12.87 -12.79 7.24
N SER A 45 11.88 -12.14 7.88
CA SER A 45 10.51 -12.67 8.01
C SER A 45 9.70 -12.59 6.72
N GLU A 46 10.10 -11.75 5.76
CA GLU A 46 9.47 -11.60 4.44
C GLU A 46 10.13 -12.49 3.37
N MET A 47 11.22 -13.16 3.68
CA MET A 47 11.97 -13.94 2.69
C MET A 47 11.17 -15.09 2.06
N LEU A 48 10.11 -15.57 2.70
CA LEU A 48 9.21 -16.58 2.14
C LEU A 48 8.54 -16.11 0.84
N VAL A 49 8.29 -14.80 0.69
CA VAL A 49 7.74 -14.25 -0.56
C VAL A 49 8.73 -14.36 -1.73
N ARG A 50 10.03 -14.59 -1.45
CA ARG A 50 11.08 -14.80 -2.45
C ARG A 50 11.18 -16.27 -2.88
N ASP A 51 10.57 -17.17 -2.12
CA ASP A 51 10.51 -18.58 -2.47
C ASP A 51 9.46 -18.78 -3.57
N SER A 52 9.91 -19.10 -4.78
CA SER A 52 9.02 -19.23 -5.93
C SER A 52 7.96 -20.32 -5.75
N GLU A 53 8.29 -21.40 -5.04
CA GLU A 53 7.39 -22.52 -4.83
C GLU A 53 6.35 -22.18 -3.75
N ALA A 54 6.78 -21.56 -2.65
CA ALA A 54 5.86 -21.05 -1.63
C ALA A 54 4.91 -19.99 -2.21
N TRP A 55 5.43 -19.05 -3.00
CA TRP A 55 4.63 -17.99 -3.63
C TRP A 55 3.59 -18.53 -4.62
N GLN A 56 3.98 -19.47 -5.49
CA GLN A 56 3.06 -20.09 -6.44
C GLN A 56 1.96 -20.89 -5.72
N SER A 57 2.33 -21.65 -4.69
CA SER A 57 1.39 -22.42 -3.87
C SER A 57 0.42 -21.50 -3.12
N TRP A 58 0.92 -20.43 -2.48
CA TRP A 58 0.09 -19.41 -1.84
C TRP A 58 -0.88 -18.76 -2.84
N THR A 59 -0.42 -18.41 -4.03
CA THR A 59 -1.26 -17.82 -5.09
C THR A 59 -2.38 -18.79 -5.49
N LEU A 60 -2.04 -20.07 -5.69
CA LEU A 60 -3.02 -21.12 -6.03
C LEU A 60 -4.05 -21.32 -4.91
N GLY A 61 -3.59 -21.31 -3.65
CA GLY A 61 -4.46 -21.36 -2.46
C GLY A 61 -5.45 -20.21 -2.43
N ASN A 62 -4.99 -18.98 -2.61
CA ASN A 62 -5.85 -17.78 -2.61
C ASN A 62 -6.85 -17.79 -3.77
N MET A 63 -6.42 -18.10 -4.99
CA MET A 63 -7.34 -18.20 -6.14
C MET A 63 -8.45 -19.24 -5.90
N SER A 64 -8.14 -20.33 -5.19
CA SER A 64 -9.15 -21.34 -4.87
C SER A 64 -10.17 -20.89 -3.81
N LEU A 65 -9.82 -19.93 -2.93
CA LEU A 65 -10.81 -19.27 -2.06
C LEU A 65 -11.82 -18.49 -2.90
N GLY A 66 -11.31 -17.72 -3.87
CA GLY A 66 -12.15 -17.00 -4.83
C GLY A 66 -13.12 -17.93 -5.55
N VAL A 67 -12.68 -19.13 -5.98
CA VAL A 67 -13.56 -20.16 -6.58
C VAL A 67 -14.63 -20.66 -5.61
N GLY A 68 -14.32 -20.74 -4.31
CA GLY A 68 -15.27 -21.08 -3.24
C GLY A 68 -16.44 -20.10 -3.16
N GLU A 69 -16.20 -18.81 -3.42
CA GLU A 69 -17.23 -17.77 -3.39
C GLU A 69 -18.27 -17.95 -4.51
N TRP A 70 -17.93 -18.58 -5.64
CA TRP A 70 -18.87 -18.86 -6.75
C TRP A 70 -19.93 -19.90 -6.40
N PHE A 71 -19.71 -20.68 -5.35
CA PHE A 71 -20.70 -21.65 -4.85
C PHE A 71 -21.69 -21.01 -3.88
N LEU A 72 -21.50 -19.73 -3.51
CA LEU A 72 -22.47 -18.99 -2.70
C LEU A 72 -23.63 -18.50 -3.58
N PRO A 73 -24.85 -18.36 -3.03
CA PRO A 73 -25.95 -17.78 -3.78
C PRO A 73 -25.60 -16.36 -4.25
N THR A 74 -25.88 -16.03 -5.51
CA THR A 74 -25.49 -14.75 -6.13
C THR A 74 -25.83 -13.49 -5.31
N PRO A 75 -26.99 -13.37 -4.63
CA PRO A 75 -27.28 -12.21 -3.79
C PRO A 75 -26.27 -12.00 -2.64
N TRP A 76 -25.69 -13.09 -2.14
CA TRP A 76 -24.70 -13.09 -1.05
C TRP A 76 -23.31 -12.66 -1.50
N ILE A 77 -23.06 -12.61 -2.81
CA ILE A 77 -21.81 -12.10 -3.39
C ILE A 77 -21.97 -10.60 -3.68
N ASN A 78 -23.08 -10.22 -4.31
CA ASN A 78 -23.28 -8.86 -4.80
C ASN A 78 -23.44 -7.84 -3.67
N GLU A 79 -24.20 -8.16 -2.62
CA GLU A 79 -24.45 -7.21 -1.52
C GLU A 79 -23.17 -6.85 -0.74
N PRO A 80 -22.33 -7.81 -0.31
CA PRO A 80 -21.07 -7.48 0.37
C PRO A 80 -20.08 -6.79 -0.57
N THR A 81 -20.05 -7.17 -1.85
CA THR A 81 -19.19 -6.52 -2.86
C THR A 81 -19.52 -5.04 -2.98
N GLY A 82 -20.81 -4.69 -3.00
CA GLY A 82 -21.28 -3.31 -3.02
C GLY A 82 -20.89 -2.49 -1.78
N LEU A 83 -20.47 -3.12 -0.68
CA LEU A 83 -20.10 -2.47 0.58
C LEU A 83 -18.59 -2.46 0.87
N GLN A 84 -17.75 -3.07 0.02
CA GLN A 84 -16.30 -3.15 0.23
C GLN A 84 -15.63 -1.76 0.38
N PHE A 85 -16.24 -0.73 -0.20
CA PHE A 85 -15.77 0.65 -0.06
C PHE A 85 -15.72 1.16 1.39
N LEU A 86 -16.52 0.58 2.29
CA LEU A 86 -16.52 0.94 3.71
C LEU A 86 -15.17 0.64 4.38
N LEU A 87 -14.50 -0.45 3.97
CA LEU A 87 -13.15 -0.77 4.46
C LEU A 87 -12.12 0.27 4.00
N SER A 88 -12.24 0.73 2.75
CA SER A 88 -11.37 1.79 2.22
C SER A 88 -11.59 3.12 2.96
N ALA A 89 -12.84 3.45 3.27
CA ALA A 89 -13.20 4.63 4.05
C ALA A 89 -12.67 4.55 5.49
N ALA A 90 -12.82 3.39 6.14
CA ALA A 90 -12.30 3.16 7.49
C ALA A 90 -10.77 3.26 7.52
N LEU A 91 -10.07 2.67 6.54
CA LEU A 91 -8.62 2.76 6.41
C LEU A 91 -8.14 4.21 6.23
N SER A 92 -8.86 5.02 5.45
CA SER A 92 -8.57 6.45 5.30
C SER A 92 -8.64 7.19 6.64
N VAL A 93 -9.67 6.93 7.44
CA VAL A 93 -9.82 7.56 8.76
C VAL A 93 -8.66 7.15 9.68
N VAL A 94 -8.30 5.87 9.71
CA VAL A 94 -7.18 5.37 10.54
C VAL A 94 -5.89 6.09 10.22
N VAL A 95 -5.52 6.16 8.93
CA VAL A 95 -4.26 6.77 8.48
C VAL A 95 -4.27 8.29 8.69
N GLU A 96 -5.33 8.99 8.30
CA GLU A 96 -5.36 10.46 8.36
C GLU A 96 -5.47 10.98 9.82
N SER A 97 -6.08 10.19 10.72
CA SER A 97 -6.18 10.52 12.15
C SER A 97 -4.92 10.23 12.96
N SER A 98 -3.87 9.71 12.31
CA SER A 98 -2.62 9.27 12.97
C SER A 98 -2.81 8.21 14.05
N THR A 99 -3.83 7.37 13.89
CA THR A 99 -4.09 6.28 14.83
C THR A 99 -2.95 5.25 14.88
N PRO A 100 -2.30 4.85 13.76
CA PRO A 100 -1.13 3.96 13.82
C PRO A 100 -0.02 4.50 14.73
N GLU A 101 0.39 5.75 14.51
CA GLU A 101 1.46 6.39 15.30
C GLU A 101 1.08 6.48 16.80
N ILE A 102 -0.18 6.82 17.10
CA ILE A 102 -0.70 6.86 18.48
C ILE A 102 -0.58 5.49 19.16
N ILE A 103 -0.86 4.41 18.43
CA ILE A 103 -0.82 3.05 18.95
C ILE A 103 0.63 2.57 19.10
N HIS A 104 1.51 2.90 18.16
CA HIS A 104 2.95 2.65 18.32
C HIS A 104 3.48 3.31 19.60
N GLU A 105 3.15 4.59 19.85
CA GLU A 105 3.56 5.28 21.08
C GLU A 105 3.04 4.62 22.36
N ALA A 106 1.89 3.93 22.30
CA ALA A 106 1.33 3.22 23.45
C ALA A 106 2.06 1.90 23.76
N GLY A 107 2.80 1.35 22.78
CA GLY A 107 3.54 0.11 22.92
C GLY A 107 2.69 -1.16 22.81
N PRO A 108 3.28 -2.33 23.10
CA PRO A 108 2.70 -3.65 22.77
C PRO A 108 1.46 -4.04 23.58
N GLU A 109 1.18 -3.36 24.69
CA GLU A 109 -0.06 -3.57 25.46
C GLU A 109 -1.28 -2.92 24.79
N GLY A 110 -1.06 -2.09 23.77
CA GLY A 110 -2.10 -1.40 23.02
C GLY A 110 -2.60 -0.12 23.70
N CYS A 111 -3.51 0.56 23.01
CA CYS A 111 -4.09 1.83 23.42
C CYS A 111 -5.61 1.70 23.56
N HIS A 112 -6.16 2.17 24.68
CA HIS A 112 -7.61 2.25 24.85
C HIS A 112 -8.19 3.35 23.96
N VAL A 113 -9.36 3.12 23.40
CA VAL A 113 -9.98 4.02 22.43
C VAL A 113 -10.23 5.44 22.95
N ASP A 114 -10.43 5.60 24.26
CA ASP A 114 -10.54 6.91 24.90
C ASP A 114 -9.22 7.70 24.87
N ASP A 115 -8.09 7.00 24.96
CA ASP A 115 -6.77 7.63 24.90
C ASP A 115 -6.38 7.96 23.45
N ILE A 116 -6.79 7.11 22.49
CA ILE A 116 -6.71 7.42 21.06
C ILE A 116 -7.51 8.68 20.75
N ALA A 117 -8.76 8.74 21.22
CA ALA A 117 -9.68 9.87 21.04
C ALA A 117 -9.13 11.18 21.61
N LYS A 118 -8.46 11.14 22.78
CA LYS A 118 -7.81 12.31 23.37
C LYS A 118 -6.69 12.86 22.49
N LYS A 119 -5.94 11.99 21.79
CA LYS A 119 -4.81 12.39 20.95
C LYS A 119 -5.24 12.87 19.56
N ASN A 120 -6.16 12.17 18.90
CA ASN A 120 -6.59 12.53 17.54
C ASN A 120 -7.83 13.44 17.46
N GLY A 121 -8.51 13.67 18.58
CA GLY A 121 -9.70 14.53 18.66
C GLY A 121 -10.98 13.92 18.09
N ILE A 122 -10.98 12.64 17.70
CA ILE A 122 -12.17 11.92 17.24
C ILE A 122 -12.91 11.37 18.46
N GLU A 123 -14.23 11.48 18.46
CA GLU A 123 -15.05 10.93 19.56
C GLU A 123 -14.83 9.41 19.69
N SER A 124 -14.63 8.97 20.94
CA SER A 124 -14.28 7.60 21.34
C SER A 124 -15.14 6.52 20.67
N THR A 125 -16.47 6.65 20.69
CA THR A 125 -17.35 5.63 20.09
C THR A 125 -17.29 5.61 18.57
N LYS A 126 -17.00 6.73 17.91
CA LYS A 126 -16.82 6.80 16.45
C LYS A 126 -15.53 6.12 16.01
N ILE A 127 -14.40 6.42 16.65
CA ILE A 127 -13.13 5.77 16.30
C ILE A 127 -13.15 4.28 16.71
N ALA A 128 -13.83 3.92 17.80
CA ALA A 128 -14.09 2.52 18.15
C ALA A 128 -14.82 1.76 17.03
N ARG A 129 -15.79 2.39 16.36
CA ARG A 129 -16.52 1.75 15.24
C ARG A 129 -15.63 1.53 14.04
N VAL A 130 -14.78 2.50 13.70
CA VAL A 130 -13.83 2.41 12.59
C VAL A 130 -12.81 1.29 12.83
N LEU A 131 -12.27 1.18 14.04
CA LEU A 131 -11.24 0.19 14.36
C LEU A 131 -11.76 -1.25 14.47
N ARG A 132 -13.07 -1.46 14.62
CA ARG A 132 -13.68 -2.80 14.66
C ARG A 132 -13.63 -3.56 13.34
N ASP A 133 -13.36 -2.88 12.23
CA ASP A 133 -13.21 -3.51 10.92
C ASP A 133 -11.88 -4.29 10.76
N ASN A 134 -11.12 -4.48 11.86
CA ASN A 134 -9.86 -5.22 11.94
C ASN A 134 -8.74 -4.63 11.06
N ILE A 135 -8.76 -3.32 10.85
CA ILE A 135 -7.62 -2.59 10.26
C ILE A 135 -6.45 -2.57 11.25
N ILE A 136 -6.75 -2.56 12.55
CA ILE A 136 -5.79 -2.67 13.65
C ILE A 136 -6.27 -3.77 14.58
N PHE A 137 -5.34 -4.56 15.11
CA PHE A 137 -5.65 -5.71 15.95
C PHE A 137 -6.28 -5.30 17.29
N GLY A 138 -7.46 -5.84 17.59
CA GLY A 138 -8.17 -5.64 18.85
C GLY A 138 -7.70 -6.63 19.90
N ARG A 139 -6.91 -6.18 20.88
CA ARG A 139 -6.36 -7.01 21.97
C ARG A 139 -7.41 -7.37 23.02
N SER A 140 -8.24 -6.39 23.37
CA SER A 140 -9.36 -6.56 24.32
C SER A 140 -10.45 -5.51 24.02
N PRO A 141 -11.63 -5.53 24.67
CA PRO A 141 -12.68 -4.55 24.39
C PRO A 141 -12.14 -3.11 24.42
N ASN A 142 -12.21 -2.43 23.27
CA ASN A 142 -11.75 -1.06 23.05
C ASN A 142 -10.23 -0.82 23.25
N VAL A 143 -9.40 -1.87 23.31
CA VAL A 143 -7.94 -1.75 23.35
C VAL A 143 -7.35 -2.31 22.05
N PHE A 144 -6.59 -1.48 21.34
CA PHE A 144 -6.04 -1.80 20.03
C PHE A 144 -4.52 -1.74 20.04
N THR A 145 -3.86 -2.69 19.38
CA THR A 145 -2.40 -2.75 19.21
C THR A 145 -2.05 -3.10 17.76
N HIS A 146 -0.82 -2.83 17.36
CA HIS A 146 -0.34 -3.29 16.08
C HIS A 146 -0.21 -4.82 16.03
N ASP A 147 -0.63 -5.36 14.90
CA ASP A 147 -0.21 -6.65 14.36
C ASP A 147 0.79 -6.40 13.21
N ARG A 148 1.27 -7.48 12.59
CA ARG A 148 2.20 -7.40 11.45
C ARG A 148 1.70 -6.49 10.33
N VAL A 149 0.41 -6.55 9.99
CA VAL A 149 -0.15 -5.85 8.82
C VAL A 149 -0.34 -4.36 9.11
N SER A 150 -0.91 -4.05 10.27
CA SER A 150 -1.19 -2.67 10.68
C SER A 150 0.07 -1.90 11.06
N ALA A 151 1.14 -2.57 11.47
CA ALA A 151 2.45 -1.95 11.70
C ALA A 151 3.03 -1.29 10.43
N LEU A 152 2.63 -1.73 9.23
CA LEU A 152 3.05 -1.09 7.97
C LEU A 152 2.39 0.27 7.73
N LEU A 153 1.30 0.57 8.44
CA LEU A 153 0.62 1.86 8.35
C LEU A 153 1.34 2.95 9.16
N ASP A 154 2.20 2.55 10.09
CA ASP A 154 3.02 3.45 10.89
C ASP A 154 4.31 3.82 10.14
N PHE A 155 4.69 5.09 10.20
CA PHE A 155 5.93 5.61 9.60
C PHE A 155 7.01 5.91 10.64
N GLN A 156 6.83 5.46 11.89
CA GLN A 156 7.82 5.40 12.98
C GLN A 156 8.31 6.75 13.51
N GLU A 157 7.68 7.88 13.14
CA GLU A 157 7.96 9.17 13.76
C GLU A 157 6.97 9.46 14.90
N THR A 158 7.50 9.97 16.02
CA THR A 158 6.66 10.44 17.14
C THR A 158 6.01 11.75 16.76
N LEU A 159 4.67 11.78 16.75
CA LEU A 159 3.93 12.97 16.37
C LEU A 159 3.71 13.86 17.59
N GLY A 160 4.10 15.13 17.47
CA GLY A 160 3.58 16.18 18.35
C GLY A 160 2.05 16.25 18.26
N VAL A 161 1.39 16.79 19.30
CA VAL A 161 -0.08 16.77 19.56
C VAL A 161 -0.95 17.48 18.49
N GLN A 162 -0.43 17.83 17.32
CA GLN A 162 -1.18 18.39 16.21
C GLN A 162 -0.83 17.67 14.92
N LEU A 163 -1.83 17.16 14.20
CA LEU A 163 -1.72 16.61 12.85
C LEU A 163 -1.08 17.67 11.93
N PRO A 164 0.23 17.59 11.63
CA PRO A 164 0.88 18.66 10.89
C PRO A 164 0.44 18.57 9.43
N GLU A 165 0.23 19.71 8.78
CA GLU A 165 0.10 19.76 7.31
C GLU A 165 1.28 19.07 6.58
N ASP A 166 2.41 18.97 7.29
CA ASP A 166 3.65 18.35 6.87
C ASP A 166 3.79 16.87 7.35
N LYS A 167 2.71 16.19 7.78
CA LYS A 167 2.72 14.79 8.28
C LYS A 167 3.54 13.82 7.41
N TYR A 168 3.49 14.01 6.09
CA TYR A 168 4.16 13.13 5.13
C TYR A 168 5.54 13.63 4.72
N GLN A 169 6.04 14.74 5.28
CA GLN A 169 7.33 15.30 4.93
C GLN A 169 8.44 14.49 5.58
N GLY A 170 9.17 13.70 4.80
CA GLY A 170 10.21 12.80 5.32
C GLY A 170 9.72 11.40 5.65
N ALA A 171 8.40 11.17 5.67
CA ALA A 171 7.83 9.85 5.92
C ALA A 171 8.23 8.83 4.83
N GLU A 172 8.95 7.79 5.23
CA GLU A 172 9.34 6.64 4.41
C GLU A 172 8.31 5.51 4.47
N GLY A 173 7.01 5.85 4.44
CA GLY A 173 5.94 4.93 4.83
C GLY A 173 4.92 4.57 3.73
N TYR A 174 4.35 3.38 3.86
CA TYR A 174 3.24 2.87 3.04
C TYR A 174 1.94 3.69 3.23
N SER A 175 1.82 4.40 4.35
CA SER A 175 0.68 5.25 4.70
C SER A 175 0.38 6.36 3.68
N ALA A 176 1.41 6.97 3.06
CA ALA A 176 1.22 8.00 2.04
C ALA A 176 0.54 7.44 0.78
N LEU A 177 0.87 6.19 0.41
CA LEU A 177 0.24 5.50 -0.72
C LEU A 177 -1.19 5.09 -0.39
N ILE A 178 -1.44 4.57 0.80
CA ILE A 178 -2.81 4.27 1.28
C ILE A 178 -3.66 5.55 1.28
N GLN A 179 -3.11 6.68 1.70
CA GLN A 179 -3.84 7.94 1.71
C GLN A 179 -4.11 8.45 0.29
N LEU A 180 -3.16 8.35 -0.64
CA LEU A 180 -3.40 8.67 -2.05
C LEU A 180 -4.59 7.87 -2.60
N ASN A 181 -4.61 6.56 -2.34
CA ASN A 181 -5.66 5.70 -2.85
C ASN A 181 -7.01 5.98 -2.18
N THR A 182 -7.04 6.13 -0.86
CA THR A 182 -8.29 6.29 -0.11
C THR A 182 -8.86 7.72 -0.15
N ASP A 183 -8.05 8.74 -0.44
CA ASP A 183 -8.50 10.14 -0.54
C ASP A 183 -8.80 10.56 -1.98
N GLU A 184 -8.05 10.08 -2.96
CA GLU A 184 -8.16 10.56 -4.33
C GLU A 184 -8.77 9.53 -5.28
N THR A 185 -8.14 8.37 -5.42
CA THR A 185 -8.60 7.38 -6.40
C THR A 185 -9.94 6.79 -5.98
N PHE A 186 -10.15 6.59 -4.67
CA PHE A 186 -11.42 6.14 -4.13
C PHE A 186 -12.56 7.13 -4.39
N LYS A 187 -12.34 8.43 -4.19
CA LYS A 187 -13.35 9.46 -4.48
C LYS A 187 -13.60 9.60 -5.97
N ALA A 188 -12.55 9.53 -6.79
CA ALA A 188 -12.68 9.50 -8.24
C ALA A 188 -13.46 8.27 -8.72
N ALA A 189 -13.26 7.10 -8.10
CA ALA A 189 -13.93 5.86 -8.48
C ALA A 189 -15.46 5.96 -8.36
N ALA A 190 -15.97 6.76 -7.41
CA ALA A 190 -17.40 7.01 -7.28
C ALA A 190 -18.03 7.67 -8.52
N TYR A 191 -17.24 8.41 -9.32
CA TYR A 191 -17.70 9.07 -10.55
C TYR A 191 -17.57 8.20 -11.81
N ILE A 192 -17.02 6.99 -11.73
CA ILE A 192 -16.86 6.11 -12.90
C ILE A 192 -18.22 5.82 -13.55
N GLN A 193 -19.24 5.56 -12.73
CA GLN A 193 -20.59 5.29 -13.24
C GLN A 193 -21.16 6.49 -13.99
N ASP A 194 -21.04 7.69 -13.42
CA ASP A 194 -21.57 8.92 -14.02
C ASP A 194 -20.87 9.22 -15.36
N VAL A 195 -19.54 9.13 -15.39
CA VAL A 195 -18.74 9.36 -16.60
C VAL A 195 -19.08 8.37 -17.72
N LEU A 196 -19.32 7.09 -17.38
CA LEU A 196 -19.59 6.06 -18.38
C LEU A 196 -21.05 6.01 -18.85
N LEU A 197 -22.01 6.32 -17.96
CA LEU A 197 -23.43 6.17 -18.24
C LEU A 197 -24.11 7.50 -18.62
N ASP A 198 -23.63 8.64 -18.15
CA ASP A 198 -24.17 9.96 -18.51
C ASP A 198 -23.41 10.56 -19.71
N GLN A 199 -23.63 9.94 -20.87
CA GLN A 199 -23.04 10.38 -22.15
C GLN A 199 -23.51 11.77 -22.61
N ARG A 200 -24.48 12.38 -21.91
CA ARG A 200 -24.91 13.76 -22.20
C ARG A 200 -23.98 14.78 -21.57
N GLN A 201 -23.42 14.45 -20.40
CA GLN A 201 -22.44 15.30 -19.72
C GLN A 201 -21.02 15.01 -20.21
N VAL A 202 -20.70 13.75 -20.50
CA VAL A 202 -19.38 13.33 -20.97
C VAL A 202 -19.48 12.65 -22.34
N PRO A 203 -19.00 13.31 -23.42
CA PRO A 203 -18.95 12.67 -24.73
C PRO A 203 -18.07 11.40 -24.69
N PRO A 204 -18.49 10.27 -25.30
CA PRO A 204 -17.73 9.02 -25.27
C PRO A 204 -16.31 9.12 -25.83
N GLU A 205 -16.09 10.03 -26.78
CA GLU A 205 -14.82 10.28 -27.47
C GLU A 205 -14.02 11.43 -26.82
N SER A 206 -14.41 11.88 -25.62
CA SER A 206 -13.75 13.01 -24.98
C SER A 206 -12.34 12.66 -24.50
N GLU A 207 -11.33 13.36 -25.03
CA GLU A 207 -9.95 13.34 -24.52
C GLU A 207 -9.69 14.40 -23.43
N ASP A 208 -10.69 15.19 -23.06
CA ASP A 208 -10.56 16.19 -21.98
C ASP A 208 -10.36 15.53 -20.63
N GLU A 209 -9.28 15.92 -19.94
CA GLU A 209 -8.92 15.44 -18.62
C GLU A 209 -10.00 15.73 -17.56
N PHE A 210 -10.73 16.84 -17.68
CA PHE A 210 -11.84 17.19 -16.79
C PHE A 210 -13.04 16.26 -16.94
N ASN A 211 -13.14 15.57 -18.08
CA ASN A 211 -14.20 14.60 -18.34
C ASN A 211 -13.90 13.20 -17.77
N THR A 212 -12.73 13.01 -17.14
CA THR A 212 -12.38 11.78 -16.43
C THR A 212 -13.02 11.71 -15.03
N PRO A 213 -13.11 10.53 -14.38
CA PRO A 213 -13.57 10.44 -12.99
C PRO A 213 -12.71 11.25 -12.00
N VAL A 214 -11.40 11.37 -12.29
CA VAL A 214 -10.46 12.20 -11.52
C VAL A 214 -10.73 13.70 -11.74
N GLY A 215 -11.13 14.09 -12.95
CA GLY A 215 -11.59 15.43 -13.29
C GLY A 215 -12.84 15.82 -12.52
N HIS A 216 -13.87 14.97 -12.54
CA HIS A 216 -15.16 15.18 -11.88
C HIS A 216 -15.06 15.24 -10.35
N SER A 217 -14.16 14.45 -9.76
CA SER A 217 -13.88 14.54 -8.32
C SER A 217 -13.15 15.84 -7.92
N GLY A 218 -12.72 16.66 -8.90
CA GLY A 218 -11.98 17.90 -8.67
C GLY A 218 -10.49 17.70 -8.38
N HIS A 219 -10.02 16.45 -8.32
CA HIS A 219 -8.65 16.10 -7.98
C HIS A 219 -7.65 16.37 -9.11
N ILE A 220 -8.08 16.42 -10.38
CA ILE A 220 -7.18 16.76 -11.49
C ILE A 220 -6.65 18.20 -11.38
N SER A 221 -7.52 19.12 -10.95
CA SER A 221 -7.14 20.49 -10.63
C SER A 221 -6.18 20.53 -9.42
N ALA A 222 -6.24 19.55 -8.53
CA ALA A 222 -5.38 19.42 -7.36
C ALA A 222 -3.99 18.81 -7.69
N PHE A 223 -3.86 17.98 -8.73
CA PHE A 223 -2.55 17.49 -9.19
C PHE A 223 -1.72 18.62 -9.85
N VAL A 224 -2.39 19.58 -10.49
CA VAL A 224 -1.77 20.73 -11.19
C VAL A 224 -1.71 21.99 -10.29
N ARG A 225 -2.72 22.23 -9.45
CA ARG A 225 -2.92 23.44 -8.62
C ARG A 225 -3.18 23.17 -7.14
N GLY A 226 -2.88 21.97 -6.64
CA GLY A 226 -3.17 21.58 -5.26
C GLY A 226 -2.41 22.39 -4.21
N THR A 227 -2.93 22.32 -2.98
CA THR A 227 -2.31 22.92 -1.79
C THR A 227 -0.91 22.34 -1.53
N LYS A 228 -0.09 23.08 -0.76
CA LYS A 228 1.27 22.65 -0.39
C LYS A 228 1.27 21.25 0.23
N SER A 229 0.36 20.98 1.17
CA SER A 229 0.20 19.69 1.86
C SER A 229 -0.10 18.54 0.90
N ARG A 230 -0.93 18.75 -0.13
CA ARG A 230 -1.21 17.74 -1.16
C ARG A 230 0.02 17.44 -2.00
N LYS A 231 0.78 18.45 -2.42
CA LYS A 231 2.03 18.25 -3.18
C LYS A 231 3.08 17.46 -2.38
N ILE A 232 3.17 17.70 -1.07
CA ILE A 232 4.01 16.91 -0.17
C ILE A 232 3.52 15.45 -0.14
N LYS A 233 2.22 15.24 0.09
CA LYS A 233 1.56 13.92 0.12
C LYS A 233 1.81 13.11 -1.17
N TYR A 234 1.64 13.71 -2.35
CA TYR A 234 1.92 13.06 -3.64
C TYR A 234 3.38 12.65 -3.83
N GLY A 235 4.32 13.54 -3.50
CA GLY A 235 5.74 13.16 -3.62
C GLY A 235 6.13 12.08 -2.61
N SER A 236 5.47 12.03 -1.44
CA SER A 236 5.68 10.98 -0.43
C SER A 236 4.99 9.68 -0.81
N SER A 237 3.87 9.71 -1.52
CA SER A 237 3.29 8.50 -2.11
C SER A 237 4.18 7.91 -3.21
N GLY A 238 5.05 8.70 -3.84
CA GLY A 238 6.11 8.18 -4.72
C GLY A 238 7.13 7.31 -3.97
N LEU A 239 7.47 7.66 -2.71
CA LEU A 239 8.28 6.82 -1.83
C LEU A 239 7.49 5.59 -1.34
N GLY A 240 6.20 5.74 -1.04
CA GLY A 240 5.33 4.60 -0.73
C GLY A 240 5.17 3.63 -1.91
N TRP A 241 5.12 4.14 -3.14
CA TRP A 241 5.12 3.34 -4.36
C TRP A 241 6.44 2.60 -4.55
N ARG A 242 7.57 3.27 -4.30
CA ARG A 242 8.90 2.62 -4.22
C ARG A 242 8.85 1.47 -3.21
N TRP A 243 8.32 1.68 -2.01
CA TRP A 243 8.19 0.64 -0.99
C TRP A 243 7.32 -0.54 -1.45
N MET A 244 6.15 -0.29 -2.06
CA MET A 244 5.28 -1.34 -2.60
C MET A 244 5.93 -2.14 -3.75
N CYS A 245 6.71 -1.47 -4.60
CA CYS A 245 7.54 -2.14 -5.60
C CYS A 245 8.64 -2.98 -4.93
N LEU A 246 9.26 -2.48 -3.88
CA LEU A 246 10.31 -3.18 -3.13
C LEU A 246 9.78 -4.36 -2.29
N THR A 247 8.54 -4.34 -1.81
CA THR A 247 8.03 -5.38 -0.88
C THR A 247 7.15 -6.46 -1.50
N GLY A 248 6.80 -6.39 -2.78
CA GLY A 248 6.33 -7.59 -3.49
C GLY A 248 5.30 -7.40 -4.58
N PHE A 249 4.61 -6.25 -4.68
CA PHE A 249 3.62 -6.08 -5.77
C PHE A 249 4.30 -5.91 -7.14
N HIS A 250 5.58 -5.50 -7.14
CA HIS A 250 6.47 -5.56 -8.28
C HIS A 250 7.86 -6.07 -7.86
N LEU A 251 7.96 -7.36 -7.53
CA LEU A 251 9.10 -8.14 -8.04
C LEU A 251 10.47 -7.54 -7.73
N ARG A 252 10.84 -7.54 -6.46
CA ARG A 252 12.09 -6.98 -5.95
C ARG A 252 13.28 -7.36 -6.85
N ALA A 253 13.94 -6.34 -7.38
CA ALA A 253 15.30 -6.33 -7.94
C ALA A 253 15.66 -7.24 -9.14
N ARG A 254 14.73 -8.02 -9.72
CA ARG A 254 15.04 -8.85 -10.89
C ARG A 254 14.13 -8.70 -12.09
N TYR A 255 12.98 -8.03 -12.00
CA TYR A 255 12.13 -7.90 -13.20
C TYR A 255 12.77 -7.07 -14.32
N TRP A 256 13.53 -6.04 -13.96
CA TRP A 256 14.35 -5.33 -14.94
C TRP A 256 15.36 -6.28 -15.60
N LYS A 257 16.02 -7.18 -14.85
CA LYS A 257 16.92 -8.23 -15.38
C LYS A 257 16.19 -9.32 -16.18
N ILE A 258 14.96 -9.66 -15.81
CA ILE A 258 14.20 -10.79 -16.39
C ILE A 258 13.47 -10.37 -17.68
N ARG A 259 13.11 -9.09 -17.83
CA ARG A 259 12.35 -8.59 -18.98
C ARG A 259 13.21 -7.84 -20.00
N PHE A 260 14.37 -7.34 -19.61
CA PHE A 260 15.30 -6.66 -20.52
C PHE A 260 16.74 -7.04 -20.16
N GLU A 261 17.55 -7.38 -21.16
CA GLU A 261 18.96 -7.74 -20.95
C GLU A 261 19.82 -6.48 -21.01
N TRP A 262 19.97 -5.80 -19.87
CA TRP A 262 20.74 -4.55 -19.75
C TRP A 262 22.23 -4.72 -20.09
N SER A 263 22.74 -5.96 -20.01
CA SER A 263 24.07 -6.33 -20.49
C SER A 263 24.26 -6.09 -21.99
N LEU A 264 23.19 -6.10 -22.79
CA LEU A 264 23.25 -5.81 -24.22
C LEU A 264 23.57 -4.34 -24.51
N LEU A 265 23.33 -3.45 -23.55
CA LEU A 265 23.64 -2.05 -23.72
C LEU A 265 25.17 -1.83 -23.68
N PRO A 266 25.68 -0.96 -24.58
CA PRO A 266 27.10 -0.63 -24.60
C PRO A 266 27.52 0.05 -23.31
N GLU A 267 28.81 -0.02 -23.01
CA GLU A 267 29.38 0.70 -21.88
C GLU A 267 29.08 2.21 -22.00
N LYS A 268 28.69 2.84 -20.88
CA LYS A 268 28.29 4.25 -20.80
C LYS A 268 27.03 4.60 -21.60
N ALA A 269 26.22 3.61 -21.98
CA ALA A 269 24.88 3.86 -22.52
C ALA A 269 24.10 4.80 -21.60
N ILE A 270 23.41 5.77 -22.19
CA ILE A 270 22.58 6.73 -21.48
C ILE A 270 21.12 6.29 -21.62
N ILE A 271 20.47 6.09 -20.48
CA ILE A 271 19.05 5.79 -20.37
C ILE A 271 18.34 7.05 -19.91
N VAL A 272 17.33 7.47 -20.66
CA VAL A 272 16.50 8.62 -20.32
C VAL A 272 15.19 8.10 -19.75
N ASP A 273 14.99 8.33 -18.45
CA ASP A 273 13.81 7.92 -17.69
C ASP A 273 12.78 9.05 -17.70
N VAL A 274 11.88 9.02 -18.69
CA VAL A 274 10.86 10.04 -18.92
C VAL A 274 9.65 9.77 -18.04
N GLY A 275 9.34 10.71 -17.14
CA GLY A 275 8.35 10.51 -16.08
C GLY A 275 8.87 9.64 -14.94
N GLY A 276 10.19 9.63 -14.73
CA GLY A 276 10.86 8.79 -13.72
C GLY A 276 10.59 9.20 -12.27
N GLY A 277 9.75 10.21 -12.04
CA GLY A 277 9.42 10.71 -10.72
C GLY A 277 10.66 11.23 -10.00
N ILE A 278 10.88 10.76 -8.77
CA ILE A 278 12.07 11.13 -8.01
C ILE A 278 13.33 10.40 -8.48
N GLY A 279 13.23 9.38 -9.35
CA GLY A 279 14.38 8.64 -9.89
C GLY A 279 14.75 7.35 -9.15
N SER A 280 13.87 6.82 -8.27
CA SER A 280 14.17 5.64 -7.44
C SER A 280 14.50 4.39 -8.25
N THR A 281 13.70 4.09 -9.28
CA THR A 281 13.92 2.92 -10.15
C THR A 281 15.20 3.06 -10.98
N SER A 282 15.44 4.24 -11.53
CA SER A 282 16.69 4.55 -12.25
C SER A 282 17.92 4.34 -11.36
N LEU A 283 17.86 4.76 -10.10
CA LEU A 283 18.97 4.60 -9.15
C LEU A 283 19.24 3.12 -8.82
N GLU A 284 18.20 2.31 -8.62
CA GLU A 284 18.34 0.87 -8.38
C GLU A 284 19.05 0.15 -9.55
N ILE A 285 18.66 0.47 -10.79
CA ILE A 285 19.28 -0.13 -11.98
C ILE A 285 20.73 0.38 -12.13
N ALA A 286 20.98 1.66 -11.89
CA ALA A 286 22.32 2.24 -11.93
C ALA A 286 23.28 1.60 -10.90
N CYS A 287 22.80 1.33 -9.68
CA CYS A 287 23.58 0.64 -8.66
C CYS A 287 23.89 -0.81 -9.05
N ALA A 288 22.97 -1.48 -9.75
CA ALA A 288 23.15 -2.87 -10.14
C ALA A 288 23.93 -3.07 -11.45
N ASP A 289 23.97 -2.08 -12.34
CA ASP A 289 24.85 -2.04 -13.51
C ASP A 289 25.53 -0.66 -13.64
N PRO A 290 26.67 -0.45 -12.94
CA PRO A 290 27.38 0.82 -12.92
C PRO A 290 27.95 1.27 -14.27
N ARG A 291 27.90 0.42 -15.30
CA ARG A 291 28.32 0.79 -16.66
C ARG A 291 27.34 1.77 -17.31
N LEU A 292 26.09 1.77 -16.85
CA LEU A 292 25.01 2.55 -17.42
C LEU A 292 24.93 3.94 -16.78
N ARG A 293 24.39 4.90 -17.53
CA ARG A 293 24.15 6.27 -17.08
C ARG A 293 22.68 6.59 -17.20
N PHE A 294 22.13 7.32 -16.23
CA PHE A 294 20.71 7.65 -16.20
C PHE A 294 20.52 9.16 -16.23
N VAL A 295 19.53 9.60 -16.99
CA VAL A 295 18.98 10.96 -16.98
C VAL A 295 17.51 10.83 -16.61
N VAL A 296 17.16 11.28 -15.42
CA VAL A 296 15.76 11.29 -14.95
C VAL A 296 15.11 12.58 -15.40
N GLN A 297 13.99 12.47 -16.12
CA GLN A 297 13.20 13.61 -16.59
C GLN A 297 11.83 13.58 -15.94
N ASP A 298 11.48 14.66 -15.23
CA ASP A 298 10.15 14.90 -14.69
C ASP A 298 9.93 16.43 -14.58
N ARG A 299 8.79 16.84 -14.02
CA ARG A 299 8.53 18.23 -13.66
C ARG A 299 9.59 18.73 -12.67
N ALA A 300 10.01 19.99 -12.81
CA ALA A 300 11.10 20.58 -12.03
C ALA A 300 10.97 20.39 -10.51
N ALA A 301 9.76 20.52 -9.96
CA ALA A 301 9.53 20.32 -8.52
C ALA A 301 9.77 18.87 -8.05
N VAL A 302 9.52 17.88 -8.91
CA VAL A 302 9.72 16.46 -8.62
C VAL A 302 11.21 16.11 -8.71
N VAL A 303 11.89 16.58 -9.76
CA VAL A 303 13.34 16.41 -9.94
C VAL A 303 14.11 17.03 -8.77
N HIS A 304 13.78 18.27 -8.39
CA HIS A 304 14.40 18.96 -7.24
C HIS A 304 14.19 18.22 -5.91
N ARG A 305 13.07 17.49 -5.77
CA ARG A 305 12.86 16.61 -4.61
C ARG A 305 13.79 15.39 -4.69
N GLY A 306 13.88 14.74 -5.85
CA GLY A 306 14.79 13.63 -6.11
C GLY A 306 16.23 13.93 -5.72
N GLU A 307 16.74 15.10 -6.13
CA GLU A 307 18.10 15.57 -5.79
C GLU A 307 18.36 15.68 -4.28
N LYS A 308 17.31 15.88 -3.47
CA LYS A 308 17.44 16.00 -2.01
C LYS A 308 17.30 14.69 -1.26
N VAL A 309 16.48 13.77 -1.79
CA VAL A 309 16.08 12.54 -1.07
C VAL A 309 16.79 11.28 -1.58
N LEU A 310 17.45 11.36 -2.74
CA LEU A 310 18.25 10.24 -3.26
C LEU A 310 19.72 10.49 -2.98
N THR A 311 20.28 9.80 -1.99
CA THR A 311 21.72 9.70 -1.81
C THR A 311 22.21 8.29 -2.13
N VAL A 312 23.45 8.17 -2.63
CA VAL A 312 24.07 6.88 -3.00
C VAL A 312 24.19 5.93 -1.79
N SER A 313 24.16 6.47 -0.57
CA SER A 313 24.14 5.71 0.68
C SER A 313 22.83 4.96 0.96
N ASP A 314 21.70 5.39 0.38
CA ASP A 314 20.35 4.87 0.69
C ASP A 314 20.03 3.50 0.04
N LEU A 315 21.05 2.84 -0.52
CA LEU A 315 20.93 1.56 -1.24
C LEU A 315 21.87 0.46 -0.72
N PHE A 316 22.64 0.74 0.36
CA PHE A 316 23.59 -0.20 0.96
C PHE A 316 23.21 -0.63 2.38
N HIS A 317 21.91 -0.68 2.69
CA HIS A 317 21.38 -1.32 3.90
C HIS A 317 20.36 -2.39 3.52
#